data_AF-A0A8T5BCK2-F1
#
_entry.id   AF-A0A8T5BCK2-F1
#
_cell.length_a   1.000
_cell.length_b   1.000
_cell.length_c   1.000
_cell.angle_alpha   90.00
_cell.angle_beta   90.00
_cell.angle_gamma   90.00
#
_symmetry.space_group_name_H-M   'P 1'
#
loop_
_entity.id
_entity.type
_entity.pdbx_description
1 polymer ?
#
loop_
_entity_poly.entity_id
_entity_poly.type
_entity_poly.pdbx_seq_one_letter_code
_entity_poly.pdbx_strand_id
1 'polypeptide(L)'
;MSEIEDKINECIEELSRYKYFSREVGEAIENFEKLKEQIKNLTKENFNDIISGVEEGYRSSLPYSGFIPKTVANLKFIKEWLENKRAEV
;
A
#
# COMPACT_ATOMS: atom_id res chain seq x y z
N MET A 1 4.60 15.07 -7.63
CA MET A 1 3.96 13.82 -7.16
C MET A 1 3.74 13.96 -5.67
N SER A 2 2.65 13.41 -5.12
CA SER A 2 2.43 13.47 -3.67
C SER A 2 3.34 12.44 -2.98
N GLU A 3 3.78 12.72 -1.76
CA GLU A 3 4.65 11.84 -0.98
C GLU A 3 4.09 10.40 -0.88
N ILE A 4 2.76 10.26 -0.77
CA ILE A 4 2.08 8.96 -0.71
C ILE A 4 2.15 8.21 -2.05
N GLU A 5 2.01 8.92 -3.16
CA GLU A 5 2.15 8.32 -4.49
C GLU A 5 3.56 7.76 -4.68
N ASP A 6 4.58 8.48 -4.23
CA ASP A 6 5.97 8.03 -4.28
C ASP A 6 6.19 6.79 -3.39
N LYS A 7 5.60 6.76 -2.18
CA LYS A 7 5.66 5.60 -1.28
C LYS A 7 5.01 4.35 -1.87
N ILE A 8 3.90 4.50 -2.58
CA ILE A 8 3.25 3.38 -3.28
C ILE A 8 4.10 2.90 -4.45
N ASN A 9 4.65 3.81 -5.26
CA ASN A 9 5.51 3.45 -6.38
C ASN A 9 6.77 2.71 -5.89
N GLU A 10 7.33 3.09 -4.75
CA GLU A 10 8.44 2.39 -4.10
C GLU A 10 8.08 0.94 -3.70
N CYS A 11 6.86 0.68 -3.21
CA CYS A 11 6.38 -0.69 -2.94
C CYS A 11 6.33 -1.50 -4.25
N ILE A 12 5.75 -0.93 -5.30
CA ILE A 12 5.64 -1.57 -6.62
C ILE A 12 7.04 -1.89 -7.18
N GLU A 13 8.00 -0.98 -7.05
CA GLU A 13 9.36 -1.18 -7.56
C GLU A 13 10.07 -2.34 -6.83
N GLU A 14 9.96 -2.41 -5.51
CA GLU A 14 10.55 -3.49 -4.72
C GLU A 14 9.90 -4.84 -5.06
N LEU A 15 8.57 -4.88 -5.09
CA LEU A 15 7.80 -6.09 -5.41
C LEU A 15 8.00 -6.54 -6.87
N SER A 16 8.21 -5.62 -7.80
CA SER A 16 8.43 -5.95 -9.22
C SER A 16 9.61 -6.88 -9.46
N ARG A 17 10.58 -6.91 -8.55
CA ARG A 17 11.72 -7.84 -8.58
C ARG A 17 11.30 -9.30 -8.38
N TYR A 18 10.16 -9.51 -7.72
CA TYR A 18 9.63 -10.82 -7.35
C TYR A 18 8.43 -11.26 -8.21
N LYS A 19 7.90 -10.38 -9.08
CA LYS A 19 6.62 -10.58 -9.80
C LYS A 19 6.57 -11.83 -10.70
N TYR A 20 7.71 -12.26 -11.22
CA TYR A 20 7.80 -13.46 -12.07
C TYR A 20 7.89 -14.77 -11.25
N PHE A 21 8.19 -14.65 -9.95
CA PHE A 21 8.43 -15.79 -9.06
C PHE A 21 7.22 -16.12 -8.19
N SER A 22 6.29 -15.17 -8.01
CA SER A 22 5.07 -15.38 -7.25
C SER A 22 3.90 -14.62 -7.88
N ARG A 23 2.81 -15.35 -8.12
CA ARG A 23 1.54 -14.75 -8.55
C ARG A 23 1.01 -13.76 -7.50
N GLU A 24 1.19 -14.07 -6.22
CA GLU A 24 0.75 -13.20 -5.11
C GLU A 24 1.43 -11.83 -5.16
N VAL A 25 2.70 -11.79 -5.59
CA VAL A 25 3.41 -10.53 -5.78
C VAL A 25 2.81 -9.72 -6.94
N GLY A 26 2.43 -10.39 -8.04
CA GLY A 26 1.71 -9.74 -9.13
C GLY A 26 0.39 -9.12 -8.67
N GLU A 27 -0.40 -9.88 -7.92
CA GLU A 27 -1.67 -9.41 -7.33
C GLU A 27 -1.45 -8.24 -6.37
N ALA A 28 -0.39 -8.28 -5.55
CA ALA A 28 -0.03 -7.18 -4.65
C ALA A 28 0.32 -5.90 -5.42
N ILE A 29 1.07 -6.01 -6.53
CA ILE A 29 1.39 -4.86 -7.40
C ILE A 29 0.12 -4.24 -7.98
N GLU A 30 -0.78 -5.06 -8.52
CA GLU A 30 -2.07 -4.58 -9.03
C GLU A 30 -2.91 -3.88 -7.95
N ASN A 31 -2.88 -4.40 -6.72
CA ASN A 31 -3.57 -3.77 -5.58
C ASN A 31 -2.93 -2.43 -5.20
N PHE A 32 -1.61 -2.28 -5.28
CA PHE A 32 -0.94 -0.99 -5.08
C PHE A 32 -1.29 0.03 -6.16
N GLU A 33 -1.41 -0.39 -7.43
CA GLU A 33 -1.87 0.49 -8.50
C GLU A 33 -3.32 0.96 -8.27
N LYS A 34 -4.21 0.07 -7.84
CA LYS A 34 -5.59 0.43 -7.45
C LYS A 34 -5.59 1.40 -6.26
N LEU A 35 -4.79 1.13 -5.24
CA LEU A 35 -4.66 1.98 -4.06
C LEU A 35 -4.24 3.41 -4.45
N LYS A 36 -3.30 3.55 -5.39
CA LYS A 36 -2.86 4.86 -5.89
C LYS A 36 -4.02 5.67 -6.46
N GLU A 37 -4.89 5.05 -7.25
CA GLU A 37 -6.06 5.71 -7.84
C GLU A 37 -7.17 5.97 -6.82
N GLN A 38 -7.34 5.08 -5.84
CA GLN A 38 -8.27 5.26 -4.72
C GLN A 38 -7.87 6.43 -3.82
N ILE A 39 -6.57 6.60 -3.53
CA ILE A 39 -6.06 7.71 -2.72
C ILE A 39 -6.29 9.07 -3.39
N LYS A 40 -6.24 9.14 -4.73
CA LYS A 40 -6.58 10.36 -5.47
C LYS A 40 -8.05 10.75 -5.33
N ASN A 41 -8.92 9.78 -5.04
CA ASN A 41 -10.38 9.93 -4.95
C ASN A 41 -10.90 9.43 -3.59
N LEU A 42 -10.24 9.81 -2.49
CA LEU A 42 -10.66 9.48 -1.13
C LEU A 42 -12.02 10.11 -0.82
N THR A 43 -12.98 9.29 -0.39
CA THR A 43 -14.31 9.70 0.06
C THR A 43 -14.62 9.03 1.40
N LYS A 44 -15.56 9.59 2.17
CA LYS A 44 -16.01 8.96 3.42
C LYS A 44 -16.48 7.52 3.24
N GLU A 45 -17.07 7.22 2.09
CA GLU A 45 -17.64 5.91 1.77
C GLU A 45 -16.56 4.85 1.52
N ASN A 46 -15.49 5.19 0.79
CA ASN A 46 -14.42 4.24 0.46
C ASN A 46 -13.28 4.22 1.49
N PHE A 47 -13.21 5.22 2.37
CA PHE A 47 -12.10 5.40 3.31
C PHE A 47 -11.86 4.17 4.20
N ASN A 48 -12.93 3.61 4.78
CA ASN A 48 -12.82 2.49 5.71
C ASN A 48 -12.37 1.19 5.02
N ASP A 49 -12.74 1.01 3.75
CA ASP A 49 -12.29 -0.14 2.97
C ASP A 49 -10.81 0.01 2.60
N ILE A 50 -10.40 1.21 2.20
CA ILE A 50 -9.00 1.51 1.84
C ILE A 50 -8.07 1.30 3.04
N ILE A 51 -8.40 1.87 4.21
CA ILE A 51 -7.57 1.73 5.41
C ILE A 51 -7.49 0.27 5.88
N SER A 52 -8.59 -0.47 5.78
CA SER A 52 -8.62 -1.90 6.13
C SER A 52 -7.74 -2.72 5.18
N GLY A 53 -7.81 -2.44 3.87
CA GLY A 53 -6.97 -3.11 2.87
C GLY A 53 -5.48 -2.82 3.06
N VAL A 54 -5.11 -1.57 3.39
CA VAL A 54 -3.72 -1.21 3.71
C VAL A 54 -3.26 -1.90 5.00
N GLU A 55 -4.12 -1.98 6.02
CA GLU A 55 -3.79 -2.68 7.26
C GLU A 55 -3.60 -4.19 7.05
N GLU A 56 -4.46 -4.83 6.26
CA GLU A 56 -4.31 -6.24 5.91
C GLU A 56 -3.01 -6.48 5.12
N GLY A 57 -2.74 -5.64 4.11
CA GLY A 57 -1.49 -5.68 3.35
C GLY A 57 -0.26 -5.50 4.24
N TYR A 58 -0.32 -4.58 5.20
CA TYR A 58 0.75 -4.40 6.17
C TYR A 58 0.98 -5.67 6.98
N ARG A 59 -0.07 -6.25 7.57
CA ARG A 59 0.02 -7.46 8.40
C ARG A 59 0.54 -8.67 7.61
N SER A 60 0.07 -8.86 6.38
CA SER A 60 0.50 -9.96 5.51
C SER A 60 1.94 -9.79 5.03
N SER A 61 2.44 -8.56 4.94
CA SER A 61 3.83 -8.27 4.54
C SER A 61 4.86 -8.49 5.66
N LEU A 62 4.47 -8.46 6.94
CA LEU A 62 5.39 -8.54 8.09
C LEU A 62 6.33 -9.77 8.07
N PRO A 63 5.85 -11.00 7.77
CA PRO A 63 6.71 -12.19 7.69
C PRO A 63 7.81 -12.07 6.63
N TYR A 64 7.61 -11.21 5.63
CA TYR A 64 8.54 -11.01 4.52
C TYR A 64 9.42 -9.77 4.69
N SER A 65 9.42 -9.12 5.88
CA SER A 65 10.17 -7.90 6.15
C SER A 65 11.68 -7.97 5.89
N GLY A 66 12.28 -9.17 5.96
CA GLY A 66 13.68 -9.38 5.57
C GLY A 66 13.95 -9.33 4.05
N PHE A 67 12.90 -9.51 3.23
CA PHE A 67 12.97 -9.54 1.77
C PHE A 67 12.39 -8.28 1.12
N ILE A 68 11.31 -7.74 1.70
CA ILE A 68 10.60 -6.55 1.22
C ILE A 68 10.53 -5.45 2.30
N PRO A 69 11.68 -5.04 2.88
CA PRO A 69 11.70 -4.09 3.98
C PRO A 69 11.09 -2.74 3.62
N LYS A 70 11.23 -2.28 2.37
CA LYS A 70 10.71 -0.98 1.95
C LYS A 70 9.18 -1.01 1.87
N THR A 71 8.62 -2.07 1.30
CA THR A 71 7.16 -2.29 1.22
C THR A 71 6.54 -2.29 2.61
N VAL A 72 7.14 -3.00 3.57
CA VAL A 72 6.63 -3.05 4.95
C VAL A 72 6.66 -1.67 5.61
N ALA A 73 7.76 -0.93 5.47
CA ALA A 73 7.90 0.41 6.03
C ALA A 73 6.91 1.41 5.40
N ASN A 74 6.74 1.35 4.08
CA ASN A 74 5.85 2.23 3.34
C ASN A 74 4.37 1.92 3.60
N LEU A 75 3.98 0.64 3.72
CA LEU A 75 2.63 0.27 4.12
C LEU A 75 2.28 0.81 5.51
N LYS A 76 3.22 0.74 6.47
CA LYS A 76 3.05 1.37 7.78
C LYS A 76 2.84 2.89 7.65
N PHE A 77 3.69 3.56 6.88
CA PHE A 77 3.58 5.00 6.64
C PHE A 77 2.23 5.39 6.01
N ILE A 78 1.80 4.66 4.96
CA ILE A 78 0.53 4.90 4.29
C ILE A 78 -0.65 4.69 5.25
N LYS A 79 -0.59 3.65 6.10
CA LYS A 79 -1.60 3.42 7.14
C LYS A 79 -1.69 4.60 8.10
N GLU A 80 -0.56 5.04 8.67
CA GLU A 80 -0.52 6.18 9.60
C GLU A 80 -1.00 7.47 8.94
N TRP A 81 -0.65 7.69 7.67
CA TRP A 81 -1.14 8.83 6.91
C TRP A 81 -2.66 8.78 6.70
N LEU A 82 -3.21 7.62 6.33
CA LEU A 82 -4.66 7.43 6.23
C LEU A 82 -5.31 7.70 7.58
N GLU A 83 -4.84 7.11 8.68
CA GLU A 83 -5.37 7.35 10.03
C GLU A 83 -5.46 8.84 10.39
N ASN A 84 -4.42 9.62 10.05
CA ASN A 84 -4.42 11.08 10.25
C ASN A 84 -5.45 11.79 9.35
N LYS A 85 -5.59 11.34 8.10
CA LYS A 85 -6.58 11.88 7.16
C LYS A 85 -8.03 11.58 7.54
N ARG A 86 -8.30 10.61 8.42
CA ARG A 86 -9.66 10.25 8.86
C ARG A 86 -10.43 11.45 9.44
N ALA A 87 -9.74 12.40 10.06
CA ALA A 87 -10.36 13.60 10.63
C ALA A 87 -10.71 14.67 9.58
N GLU A 88 -10.13 14.59 8.38
CA GLU A 88 -10.25 15.57 7.31
C GLU A 88 -11.23 15.15 6.20
N VAL A 89 -11.48 13.83 6.07
CA VAL A 89 -12.38 13.24 5.06
C VAL A 89 -13.82 13.24 5.56
#